data_AF-A0A2D7HD72-F1
#
_entry.id   AF-A0A2D7HD72-F1
#
_cell.length_a   1.000
_cell.length_b   1.000
_cell.length_c   1.000
_cell.angle_alpha   90.00
_cell.angle_beta   90.00
_cell.angle_gamma   90.00
#
_symmetry.space_group_name_H-M   'P 1'
#
loop_
_entity.id
_entity.type
_entity.pdbx_description
1 polymer ?
#
loop_
_entity_poly.entity_id
_entity_poly.type
_entity_poly.pdbx_seq_one_letter_code
_entity_poly.pdbx_strand_id
1 'polypeptide(L)'
;MRFNSGMGMLLLACCATNQGVLRGEESGLWSRADGKVVEVVEDEVPVLTYQLEANSLDGRWSRAGYVHPLYDLRGQVFTEDFPEDHRHHRGVFWAWHHFSVGDLILGDPWLCKDFVRQCVQTTSNAVQSGGGECIGVDVSTLWKSPLLKDLNGELLPVVKEETHIVIHRRTEHQRLIDFDISLTAMLQNVRIGGSDDVKGYGGFSPRIKLNADQVFRFGGGEVEPTKTAVQGGPWIDISDKKRGLTIMSHPKNPVANRGAEKAEPSEVENGVSESAELASPWWILRRKRSMQNVVYPGRNPAPLSTKTPTRLRYRLVIHDGKVSPASLQEIYKRYVGEK
;
A
#
# COMPACT_ATOMS: atom_id res chain seq x y z
N MET A 1 90.13 -17.97 0.01
CA MET A 1 89.69 -16.56 0.15
C MET A 1 88.20 -16.56 0.43
N ARG A 2 87.79 -15.86 1.48
CA ARG A 2 86.39 -15.75 1.95
C ARG A 2 85.50 -15.15 0.86
N PHE A 3 84.35 -15.76 0.57
CA PHE A 3 83.13 -15.02 0.26
C PHE A 3 81.93 -15.75 0.85
N ASN A 4 81.25 -15.02 1.74
CA ASN A 4 79.94 -15.29 2.30
C ASN A 4 78.92 -14.43 1.51
N SER A 5 77.62 -14.73 1.66
CA SER A 5 76.46 -14.02 1.06
C SER A 5 76.08 -14.49 -0.35
N GLY A 6 74.82 -14.75 -0.68
CA GLY A 6 73.58 -14.53 0.07
C GLY A 6 72.42 -15.13 -0.72
N MET A 7 71.48 -15.72 0.00
CA MET A 7 70.30 -16.39 -0.52
C MET A 7 69.31 -15.34 -1.05
N GLY A 8 69.18 -15.24 -2.37
CA GLY A 8 68.19 -14.37 -3.03
C GLY A 8 66.81 -15.02 -3.01
N MET A 9 65.94 -14.52 -2.15
CA MET A 9 64.53 -14.88 -2.07
C MET A 9 63.77 -14.19 -3.23
N LEU A 10 63.31 -14.97 -4.21
CA LEU A 10 62.47 -14.46 -5.30
C LEU A 10 61.03 -14.35 -4.79
N LEU A 11 60.59 -13.12 -4.48
CA LEU A 11 59.19 -12.79 -4.22
C LEU A 11 58.41 -12.85 -5.55
N LEU A 12 57.61 -13.90 -5.75
CA LEU A 12 56.54 -13.88 -6.75
C LEU A 12 55.45 -12.93 -6.27
N ALA A 13 55.36 -11.76 -6.91
CA ALA A 13 54.21 -10.89 -6.80
C ALA A 13 53.03 -11.54 -7.56
N CYS A 14 52.12 -12.18 -6.83
CA CYS A 14 50.82 -12.55 -7.36
C CYS A 14 49.99 -11.27 -7.56
N CYS A 15 49.99 -10.73 -8.78
CA CYS A 15 48.97 -9.79 -9.23
C CYS A 15 47.63 -10.51 -9.29
N ALA A 16 46.90 -10.53 -8.17
CA ALA A 16 45.49 -10.89 -8.18
C ALA A 16 44.75 -9.78 -8.94
N THR A 17 44.44 -10.03 -10.22
CA THR A 17 43.49 -9.21 -10.97
C THR A 17 42.15 -9.35 -10.28
N ASN A 18 41.79 -8.33 -9.50
CA ASN A 18 40.45 -8.16 -8.97
C ASN A 18 39.52 -8.02 -10.18
N GLN A 19 38.91 -9.12 -10.62
CA GLN A 19 37.78 -9.07 -11.53
C GLN A 19 36.62 -8.49 -10.72
N GLY A 20 36.61 -7.16 -10.61
CA GLY A 20 35.44 -6.42 -10.25
C GLY A 20 34.36 -6.85 -11.24
N VAL A 21 33.32 -7.51 -10.74
CA VAL A 21 32.08 -7.69 -11.47
C VAL A 21 31.61 -6.28 -11.81
N LEU A 22 31.86 -5.85 -13.05
CA LEU A 22 31.22 -4.70 -13.63
C LEU A 22 29.73 -5.05 -13.65
N ARG A 23 29.01 -4.62 -12.60
CA ARG A 23 27.54 -4.53 -12.67
C ARG A 23 27.28 -3.56 -13.81
N GLY A 24 26.83 -4.09 -14.94
CA GLY A 24 26.27 -3.22 -15.99
C GLY A 24 25.19 -2.35 -15.35
N GLU A 25 25.13 -1.08 -15.76
CA GLU A 25 24.00 -0.21 -15.44
C GLU A 25 22.72 -0.96 -15.86
N GLU A 26 21.95 -1.47 -14.89
CA GLU A 26 20.67 -2.12 -15.17
C GLU A 26 19.67 -1.02 -15.57
N SER A 27 19.71 -0.63 -16.84
CA SER A 27 18.72 0.24 -17.47
C SER A 27 17.37 -0.49 -17.54
N GLY A 28 16.26 0.21 -17.31
CA GLY A 28 14.92 -0.38 -17.33
C GLY A 28 14.29 -0.57 -15.95
N LEU A 29 13.08 -1.13 -15.94
CA LEU A 29 12.29 -1.38 -14.74
C LEU A 29 12.53 -2.82 -14.26
N TRP A 30 13.07 -2.98 -13.06
CA TRP A 30 13.40 -4.29 -12.48
C TRP A 30 13.07 -4.36 -11.01
N SER A 31 13.13 -5.59 -10.46
CA SER A 31 12.90 -5.84 -9.05
C SER A 31 13.90 -6.83 -8.46
N ARG A 32 14.16 -6.70 -7.16
CA ARG A 32 15.01 -7.60 -6.39
C ARG A 32 14.33 -7.95 -5.07
N ALA A 33 14.33 -9.22 -4.72
CA ALA A 33 13.88 -9.70 -3.42
C ALA A 33 15.04 -10.37 -2.67
N ASP A 34 15.13 -10.14 -1.37
CA ASP A 34 16.15 -10.76 -0.49
C ASP A 34 15.54 -11.60 0.64
N GLY A 35 14.22 -11.83 0.59
CA GLY A 35 13.43 -12.52 1.61
C GLY A 35 12.93 -11.59 2.72
N LYS A 36 13.47 -10.37 2.85
CA LYS A 36 13.04 -9.36 3.83
C LYS A 36 12.22 -8.25 3.18
N VAL A 37 12.60 -7.87 1.97
CA VAL A 37 11.94 -6.84 1.18
C VAL A 37 11.89 -7.24 -0.30
N VAL A 38 11.01 -6.56 -1.04
CA VAL A 38 11.08 -6.47 -2.51
C VAL A 38 11.34 -5.03 -2.89
N GLU A 39 12.47 -4.75 -3.53
CA GLU A 39 12.83 -3.44 -4.07
C GLU A 39 12.49 -3.39 -5.56
N VAL A 40 11.94 -2.25 -6.02
CA VAL A 40 11.67 -1.99 -7.43
C VAL A 40 12.37 -0.69 -7.83
N VAL A 41 13.10 -0.73 -8.94
CA VAL A 41 13.94 0.36 -9.44
C VAL A 41 13.66 0.55 -10.93
N GLU A 42 13.66 1.80 -11.41
CA GLU A 42 13.63 2.11 -12.84
C GLU A 42 14.75 3.09 -13.18
N ASP A 43 15.66 2.70 -14.10
CA ASP A 43 16.78 3.53 -14.56
C ASP A 43 17.58 4.13 -13.39
N GLU A 44 17.98 3.27 -12.44
CA GLU A 44 18.68 3.63 -11.19
C GLU A 44 17.89 4.52 -10.21
N VAL A 45 16.66 4.90 -10.53
CA VAL A 45 15.78 5.65 -9.63
C VAL A 45 14.92 4.67 -8.84
N PRO A 46 15.02 4.65 -7.49
CA PRO A 46 14.15 3.82 -6.66
C PRO A 46 12.68 4.17 -6.87
N VAL A 47 11.83 3.14 -6.96
CA VAL A 47 10.38 3.30 -7.16
C VAL A 47 9.65 3.01 -5.86
N LEU A 48 9.88 1.82 -5.30
CA LEU A 48 9.30 1.40 -4.04
C LEU A 48 10.06 0.26 -3.40
N THR A 49 9.83 0.08 -2.10
CA THR A 49 10.21 -1.11 -1.34
C THR A 49 8.98 -1.69 -0.65
N TYR A 50 8.67 -2.97 -0.88
CA TYR A 50 7.65 -3.73 -0.17
C TYR A 50 8.27 -4.52 0.99
N GLN A 51 7.77 -4.30 2.20
CA GLN A 51 8.29 -4.90 3.43
C GLN A 51 7.68 -6.30 3.67
N LEU A 52 8.46 -7.37 3.49
CA LEU A 52 8.02 -8.77 3.67
C LEU A 52 8.19 -9.25 5.13
N GLU A 53 9.36 -9.00 5.70
CA GLU A 53 9.67 -9.34 7.09
C GLU A 53 9.19 -8.23 8.03
N ALA A 54 8.85 -8.58 9.28
CA ALA A 54 8.40 -7.61 10.25
C ALA A 54 9.48 -6.56 10.56
N ASN A 55 9.15 -5.29 10.38
CA ASN A 55 9.95 -4.16 10.81
C ASN A 55 9.36 -3.56 12.10
N SER A 56 10.20 -3.02 12.98
CA SER A 56 9.79 -2.44 14.26
C SER A 56 10.71 -1.29 14.66
N LEU A 57 10.21 -0.40 15.53
CA LEU A 57 11.00 0.68 16.13
C LEU A 57 11.20 0.37 17.61
N ASP A 58 12.43 0.05 17.99
CA ASP A 58 12.81 -0.37 19.35
C ASP A 58 11.94 -1.52 19.88
N GLY A 59 11.66 -2.51 19.02
CA GLY A 59 10.80 -3.66 19.34
C GLY A 59 9.31 -3.34 19.45
N ARG A 60 8.89 -2.09 19.17
CA ARG A 60 7.48 -1.66 19.22
C ARG A 60 6.90 -1.46 17.83
N TRP A 61 5.57 -1.56 17.77
CA TRP A 61 4.77 -1.43 16.56
C TRP A 61 5.27 -2.33 15.42
N SER A 62 5.60 -3.59 15.73
CA SER A 62 6.08 -4.56 14.76
C SER A 62 5.03 -4.85 13.68
N ARG A 63 5.42 -4.81 12.40
CA ARG A 63 4.51 -5.02 11.26
C ARG A 63 5.23 -5.34 9.94
N ALA A 64 4.52 -5.99 9.04
CA ALA A 64 4.95 -6.30 7.67
C ALA A 64 3.81 -6.05 6.66
N GLY A 65 4.09 -6.25 5.37
CA GLY A 65 3.12 -6.22 4.28
C GLY A 65 2.69 -4.81 3.86
N TYR A 66 3.63 -3.88 3.79
CA TYR A 66 3.38 -2.49 3.41
C TYR A 66 4.47 -1.97 2.48
N VAL A 67 4.19 -0.91 1.73
CA VAL A 67 5.18 -0.24 0.88
C VAL A 67 5.82 0.92 1.62
N HIS A 68 7.10 0.82 1.96
CA HIS A 68 7.92 1.96 2.36
C HIS A 68 9.41 1.63 2.18
N PRO A 69 10.20 2.57 1.61
CA PRO A 69 9.77 3.82 0.99
C PRO A 69 8.94 3.63 -0.30
N LEU A 70 8.04 4.58 -0.56
CA LEU A 70 7.52 4.87 -1.90
C LEU A 70 8.13 6.20 -2.34
N TYR A 71 8.65 6.27 -3.57
CA TYR A 71 9.35 7.44 -4.08
C TYR A 71 8.48 8.25 -5.05
N ASP A 72 8.72 9.56 -5.13
CA ASP A 72 8.17 10.41 -6.18
C ASP A 72 8.95 10.24 -7.51
N LEU A 73 8.50 10.86 -8.60
CA LEU A 73 9.13 10.71 -9.91
C LEU A 73 10.57 11.22 -10.00
N ARG A 74 11.05 11.96 -8.98
CA ARG A 74 12.42 12.45 -8.86
C ARG A 74 13.27 11.61 -7.91
N GLY A 75 12.77 10.45 -7.44
CA GLY A 75 13.49 9.60 -6.51
C GLY A 75 13.52 10.13 -5.08
N GLN A 76 12.64 11.07 -4.70
CA GLN A 76 12.53 11.53 -3.31
C GLN A 76 11.50 10.70 -2.56
N VAL A 77 11.83 10.27 -1.34
CA VAL A 77 10.91 9.49 -0.49
C VAL A 77 9.62 10.29 -0.23
N PHE A 78 8.49 9.74 -0.68
CA PHE A 78 7.18 10.37 -0.61
C PHE A 78 6.38 9.92 0.63
N THR A 79 6.56 8.69 1.10
CA THR A 79 5.88 8.18 2.30
C THR A 79 6.69 8.34 3.59
N GLU A 80 6.06 8.15 4.74
CA GLU A 80 6.72 8.14 6.06
C GLU A 80 6.53 6.77 6.73
N ASP A 81 7.50 6.36 7.56
CA ASP A 81 7.38 5.20 8.43
C ASP A 81 7.76 5.57 9.86
N PHE A 82 7.00 5.06 10.83
CA PHE A 82 7.08 5.43 12.24
C PHE A 82 7.11 6.96 12.50
N PRO A 83 6.22 7.76 11.88
CA PRO A 83 6.25 9.20 12.09
C PRO A 83 5.97 9.52 13.56
N GLU A 84 6.60 10.58 14.09
CA GLU A 84 6.60 10.88 15.51
C GLU A 84 5.19 11.09 16.10
N ASP A 85 4.29 11.67 15.30
CA ASP A 85 2.90 11.91 15.69
C ASP A 85 2.07 10.61 15.82
N HIS A 86 2.40 9.58 15.02
CA HIS A 86 1.66 8.32 14.98
C HIS A 86 2.59 7.17 14.59
N ARG A 87 3.35 6.62 15.56
CA ARG A 87 4.39 5.59 15.32
C ARG A 87 3.89 4.28 14.71
N HIS A 88 2.59 4.04 14.74
CA HIS A 88 1.95 2.88 14.09
C HIS A 88 1.61 3.14 12.61
N HIS A 89 1.64 4.38 12.11
CA HIS A 89 1.46 4.64 10.68
C HIS A 89 2.73 4.29 9.89
N ARG A 90 2.53 3.91 8.62
CA ARG A 90 3.58 3.44 7.73
C ARG A 90 3.21 3.66 6.26
N GLY A 91 4.14 4.05 5.41
CA GLY A 91 4.11 3.74 3.98
C GLY A 91 2.78 3.89 3.24
N VAL A 92 2.53 2.93 2.35
CA VAL A 92 1.19 2.56 1.85
C VAL A 92 0.81 1.25 2.51
N PHE A 93 -0.27 1.24 3.28
CA PHE A 93 -0.69 0.10 4.10
C PHE A 93 -2.21 -0.09 4.10
N TRP A 94 -2.65 -1.24 4.57
CA TRP A 94 -4.05 -1.51 4.92
C TRP A 94 -4.09 -2.19 6.28
N ALA A 95 -4.98 -1.73 7.15
CA ALA A 95 -5.15 -2.27 8.49
C ALA A 95 -6.54 -1.89 9.04
N TRP A 96 -6.91 -2.50 10.16
CA TRP A 96 -8.22 -2.37 10.80
C TRP A 96 -8.05 -2.31 12.32
N HIS A 97 -8.94 -1.61 13.01
CA HIS A 97 -8.94 -1.52 14.47
C HIS A 97 -9.58 -2.73 15.14
N HIS A 98 -10.45 -3.42 14.42
CA HIS A 98 -11.12 -4.62 14.90
C HIS A 98 -10.70 -5.84 14.07
N PHE A 99 -10.27 -6.89 14.77
CA PHE A 99 -10.03 -8.21 14.20
C PHE A 99 -10.52 -9.28 15.19
N SER A 100 -11.47 -10.12 14.79
CA SER A 100 -12.08 -11.12 15.70
C SER A 100 -12.50 -12.41 15.01
N VAL A 101 -12.74 -13.44 15.82
CA VAL A 101 -13.40 -14.71 15.45
C VAL A 101 -14.55 -14.95 16.43
N GLY A 102 -15.79 -14.90 15.94
CA GLY A 102 -16.96 -14.84 16.82
C GLY A 102 -16.84 -13.66 17.78
N ASP A 103 -17.00 -13.93 19.08
CA ASP A 103 -16.89 -12.92 20.15
C ASP A 103 -15.44 -12.71 20.64
N LEU A 104 -14.48 -13.54 20.20
CA LEU A 104 -13.08 -13.41 20.58
C LEU A 104 -12.40 -12.33 19.76
N ILE A 105 -12.10 -11.19 20.39
CA ILE A 105 -11.24 -10.15 19.82
C ILE A 105 -9.79 -10.64 19.80
N LEU A 106 -9.22 -10.68 18.60
CA LEU A 106 -7.87 -11.21 18.37
C LEU A 106 -6.81 -10.11 18.38
N GLY A 107 -7.17 -8.85 18.14
CA GLY A 107 -6.23 -7.74 18.24
C GLY A 107 -6.69 -6.48 17.51
N ASP A 108 -5.78 -5.52 17.45
CA ASP A 108 -5.91 -4.27 16.71
C ASP A 108 -4.73 -4.17 15.72
N PRO A 109 -4.90 -4.71 14.49
CA PRO A 109 -3.88 -4.62 13.43
C PRO A 109 -3.44 -3.19 13.12
N TRP A 110 -4.34 -2.21 13.24
CA TRP A 110 -4.03 -0.80 13.01
C TRP A 110 -2.98 -0.28 13.97
N LEU A 111 -3.18 -0.55 15.26
CA LEU A 111 -2.26 -0.18 16.34
C LEU A 111 -1.07 -1.15 16.49
N CYS A 112 -0.99 -2.19 15.65
CA CYS A 112 0.02 -3.26 15.73
C CYS A 112 -0.04 -4.04 17.05
N LYS A 113 -1.24 -4.26 17.58
CA LYS A 113 -1.46 -4.93 18.87
C LYS A 113 -2.03 -6.33 18.65
N ASP A 114 -1.41 -7.31 19.29
CA ASP A 114 -1.84 -8.72 19.29
C ASP A 114 -2.09 -9.26 17.87
N PHE A 115 -1.26 -8.84 16.93
CA PHE A 115 -1.42 -9.16 15.51
C PHE A 115 -0.09 -9.52 14.87
N VAL A 116 -0.09 -10.62 14.13
CA VAL A 116 1.05 -11.08 13.35
C VAL A 116 0.63 -11.19 11.90
N ARG A 117 1.36 -10.51 11.02
CA ARG A 117 1.20 -10.58 9.57
C ARG A 117 2.43 -11.25 8.99
N GLN A 118 2.30 -12.53 8.69
CA GLN A 118 3.41 -13.38 8.26
C GLN A 118 3.35 -13.59 6.75
N CYS A 119 4.29 -12.98 6.02
CA CYS A 119 4.51 -13.33 4.62
C CYS A 119 5.04 -14.78 4.54
N VAL A 120 4.39 -15.62 3.74
CA VAL A 120 4.76 -17.04 3.57
C VAL A 120 5.24 -17.36 2.16
N GLN A 121 4.91 -16.52 1.17
CA GLN A 121 5.36 -16.68 -0.20
C GLN A 121 5.45 -15.31 -0.90
N THR A 122 6.44 -15.15 -1.77
CA THR A 122 6.59 -13.95 -2.60
C THR A 122 7.19 -14.28 -3.96
N THR A 123 6.72 -13.59 -5.00
CA THR A 123 7.36 -13.51 -6.32
C THR A 123 7.45 -12.06 -6.76
N SER A 124 8.50 -11.72 -7.50
CA SER A 124 8.69 -10.41 -8.11
C SER A 124 9.27 -10.58 -9.52
N ASN A 125 8.46 -10.37 -10.55
CA ASN A 125 8.83 -10.69 -11.94
C ASN A 125 8.34 -9.61 -12.91
N ALA A 126 8.96 -9.55 -14.09
CA ALA A 126 8.42 -8.81 -15.21
C ALA A 126 7.07 -9.40 -15.66
N VAL A 127 6.08 -8.55 -15.84
CA VAL A 127 4.72 -8.91 -16.31
C VAL A 127 4.27 -7.95 -17.40
N GLN A 128 3.24 -8.33 -18.16
CA GLN A 128 2.61 -7.46 -19.15
C GLN A 128 1.27 -6.96 -18.62
N SER A 129 1.07 -5.64 -18.58
CA SER A 129 -0.20 -5.02 -18.20
C SER A 129 -0.40 -3.72 -18.95
N GLY A 130 -1.64 -3.39 -19.32
CA GLY A 130 -1.96 -2.13 -20.00
C GLY A 130 -1.23 -1.89 -21.33
N GLY A 131 -0.69 -2.95 -21.97
CA GLY A 131 0.09 -2.87 -23.21
C GLY A 131 1.57 -2.55 -23.02
N GLY A 132 2.10 -2.61 -21.80
CA GLY A 132 3.52 -2.39 -21.51
C GLY A 132 4.10 -3.36 -20.48
N GLU A 133 5.43 -3.38 -20.43
CA GLU A 133 6.19 -4.10 -19.41
C GLU A 133 6.00 -3.44 -18.05
N CYS A 134 5.74 -4.26 -17.03
CA CYS A 134 5.54 -3.87 -15.65
C CYS A 134 6.34 -4.82 -14.74
N ILE A 135 6.41 -4.49 -13.46
CA ILE A 135 6.83 -5.44 -12.42
C ILE A 135 5.61 -5.87 -11.64
N GLY A 136 5.38 -7.18 -11.58
CA GLY A 136 4.38 -7.81 -10.71
C GLY A 136 5.05 -8.28 -9.43
N VAL A 137 4.47 -7.92 -8.28
CA VAL A 137 4.84 -8.45 -6.96
C VAL A 137 3.64 -9.16 -6.37
N ASP A 138 3.73 -10.48 -6.22
CA ASP A 138 2.69 -11.32 -5.64
C ASP A 138 3.13 -11.80 -4.26
N VAL A 139 2.26 -11.66 -3.27
CA VAL A 139 2.55 -12.00 -1.88
C VAL A 139 1.39 -12.78 -1.29
N SER A 140 1.70 -13.94 -0.68
CA SER A 140 0.75 -14.67 0.17
C SER A 140 1.13 -14.48 1.63
N THR A 141 0.16 -14.05 2.43
CA THR A 141 0.35 -13.65 3.82
C THR A 141 -0.68 -14.33 4.70
N LEU A 142 -0.26 -14.81 5.87
CA LEU A 142 -1.15 -15.33 6.90
C LEU A 142 -1.27 -14.33 8.05
N TRP A 143 -2.50 -14.04 8.44
CA TRP A 143 -2.78 -13.24 9.63
C TRP A 143 -3.04 -14.15 10.82
N LYS A 144 -2.41 -13.83 11.94
CA LYS A 144 -2.46 -14.59 13.18
C LYS A 144 -2.56 -13.65 14.38
N SER A 145 -2.87 -14.21 15.53
CA SER A 145 -2.85 -13.50 16.82
C SER A 145 -2.21 -14.39 17.88
N PRO A 146 -1.39 -13.82 18.81
CA PRO A 146 -0.89 -14.56 19.97
C PRO A 146 -2.00 -15.09 20.88
N LEU A 147 -3.23 -14.56 20.74
CA LEU A 147 -4.40 -14.95 21.52
C LEU A 147 -5.13 -16.18 20.98
N LEU A 148 -4.76 -16.68 19.78
CA LEU A 148 -5.39 -17.86 19.19
C LEU A 148 -4.32 -18.87 18.73
N LYS A 149 -4.29 -20.00 19.45
CA LYS A 149 -3.32 -21.07 19.25
C LYS A 149 -4.02 -22.41 19.02
N ASP A 150 -3.35 -23.30 18.32
CA ASP A 150 -3.76 -24.70 18.24
C ASP A 150 -3.39 -25.48 19.51
N LEU A 151 -3.71 -26.78 19.53
CA LEU A 151 -3.44 -27.67 20.67
C LEU A 151 -1.94 -27.87 20.95
N ASN A 152 -1.07 -27.58 19.98
CA ASN A 152 0.38 -27.65 20.12
C ASN A 152 0.99 -26.32 20.58
N GLY A 153 0.17 -25.27 20.73
CA GLY A 153 0.61 -23.93 21.13
C GLY A 153 1.06 -23.04 19.97
N GLU A 154 0.91 -23.50 18.73
CA GLU A 154 1.27 -22.75 17.53
C GLU A 154 0.18 -21.74 17.15
N LEU A 155 0.59 -20.58 16.64
CA LEU A 155 -0.37 -19.53 16.25
C LEU A 155 -1.23 -19.99 15.07
N LEU A 156 -2.55 -19.99 15.25
CA LEU A 156 -3.48 -20.44 14.23
C LEU A 156 -3.65 -19.36 13.14
N PRO A 157 -3.49 -19.68 11.84
CA PRO A 157 -3.87 -18.80 10.75
C PRO A 157 -5.37 -18.51 10.75
N VAL A 158 -5.75 -17.23 10.64
CA VAL A 158 -7.14 -16.77 10.70
C VAL A 158 -7.60 -16.17 9.38
N VAL A 159 -6.72 -15.45 8.68
CA VAL A 159 -6.98 -14.89 7.34
C VAL A 159 -5.80 -15.23 6.45
N LYS A 160 -6.11 -15.71 5.24
CA LYS A 160 -5.17 -15.73 4.13
C LYS A 160 -5.37 -14.46 3.32
N GLU A 161 -4.31 -13.68 3.19
CA GLU A 161 -4.25 -12.51 2.34
C GLU A 161 -3.41 -12.82 1.10
N GLU A 162 -3.94 -12.49 -0.07
CA GLU A 162 -3.24 -12.55 -1.35
C GLU A 162 -3.16 -11.14 -1.90
N THR A 163 -1.95 -10.62 -2.08
CA THR A 163 -1.69 -9.27 -2.56
C THR A 163 -0.96 -9.34 -3.89
N HIS A 164 -1.52 -8.69 -4.91
CA HIS A 164 -0.90 -8.50 -6.21
C HIS A 164 -0.65 -7.00 -6.42
N ILE A 165 0.61 -6.63 -6.63
CA ILE A 165 1.02 -5.25 -6.91
C ILE A 165 1.59 -5.19 -8.32
N VAL A 166 1.06 -4.30 -9.16
CA VAL A 166 1.60 -4.07 -10.51
C VAL A 166 2.18 -2.67 -10.57
N ILE A 167 3.50 -2.60 -10.78
CA ILE A 167 4.25 -1.36 -10.90
C ILE A 167 4.48 -1.11 -12.39
N HIS A 168 3.88 -0.03 -12.91
CA HIS A 168 4.04 0.36 -14.31
C HIS A 168 5.32 1.20 -14.48
N ARG A 169 5.82 1.24 -15.71
CA ARG A 169 6.87 2.19 -16.09
C ARG A 169 6.38 3.63 -15.91
N ARG A 170 7.30 4.53 -15.60
CA ARG A 170 6.96 5.97 -15.60
C ARG A 170 6.74 6.46 -17.03
N THR A 171 5.81 7.39 -17.17
CA THR A 171 5.76 8.31 -18.30
C THR A 171 6.47 9.61 -17.92
N GLU A 172 6.40 10.62 -18.78
CA GLU A 172 6.96 11.95 -18.49
C GLU A 172 6.39 12.57 -17.20
N HIS A 173 5.08 12.39 -16.95
CA HIS A 173 4.38 13.11 -15.87
C HIS A 173 3.86 12.22 -14.75
N GLN A 174 3.86 10.90 -14.92
CA GLN A 174 3.26 10.01 -13.93
C GLN A 174 3.81 8.59 -13.91
N ARG A 175 3.49 7.86 -12.84
CA ARG A 175 3.61 6.42 -12.71
C ARG A 175 2.35 5.85 -12.07
N LEU A 176 1.93 4.68 -12.55
CA LEU A 176 0.80 3.94 -11.98
C LEU A 176 1.32 2.78 -11.12
N ILE A 177 0.68 2.57 -9.97
CA ILE A 177 0.91 1.40 -9.12
C ILE A 177 -0.45 0.84 -8.71
N ASP A 178 -0.73 -0.40 -9.10
CA ASP A 178 -1.97 -1.09 -8.78
C ASP A 178 -1.77 -2.00 -7.58
N PHE A 179 -2.80 -2.06 -6.74
CA PHE A 179 -2.91 -2.95 -5.60
C PHE A 179 -4.20 -3.74 -5.74
N ASP A 180 -4.10 -5.06 -5.68
CA ASP A 180 -5.22 -5.97 -5.61
C ASP A 180 -5.03 -6.90 -4.41
N ILE A 181 -5.86 -6.70 -3.40
CA ILE A 181 -5.74 -7.35 -2.09
C ILE A 181 -6.98 -8.22 -1.90
N SER A 182 -6.79 -9.52 -1.74
CA SER A 182 -7.84 -10.48 -1.48
C SER A 182 -7.72 -11.05 -0.07
N LEU A 183 -8.78 -10.93 0.72
CA LEU A 183 -8.85 -11.42 2.09
C LEU A 183 -9.83 -12.59 2.18
N THR A 184 -9.31 -13.78 2.51
CA THR A 184 -10.11 -15.00 2.70
C THR A 184 -9.99 -15.48 4.15
N ALA A 185 -11.13 -15.65 4.81
CA ALA A 185 -11.14 -16.22 6.15
C ALA A 185 -10.71 -17.69 6.11
N MET A 186 -9.88 -18.11 7.07
CA MET A 186 -9.49 -19.51 7.27
C MET A 186 -10.34 -20.19 8.35
N LEU A 187 -11.09 -19.41 9.11
CA LEU A 187 -12.01 -19.85 10.16
C LEU A 187 -13.41 -19.28 9.89
N GLN A 188 -14.44 -19.88 10.47
CA GLN A 188 -15.80 -19.32 10.42
C GLN A 188 -15.89 -18.08 11.32
N ASN A 189 -16.82 -17.18 11.00
CA ASN A 189 -17.13 -15.99 11.81
C ASN A 189 -15.96 -15.01 12.03
N VAL A 190 -15.00 -14.95 11.10
CA VAL A 190 -13.96 -13.92 11.10
C VAL A 190 -14.55 -12.57 10.73
N ARG A 191 -14.18 -11.51 11.46
CA ARG A 191 -14.62 -10.14 11.19
C ARG A 191 -13.46 -9.16 11.23
N ILE A 192 -13.54 -8.12 10.39
CA ILE A 192 -12.65 -6.95 10.39
C ILE A 192 -13.48 -5.68 10.50
N GLY A 193 -12.98 -4.66 11.19
CA GLY A 193 -13.72 -3.40 11.39
C GLY A 193 -12.80 -2.19 11.56
N GLY A 194 -13.31 -1.02 11.18
CA GLY A 194 -12.62 0.24 11.45
C GLY A 194 -12.76 0.68 12.91
N SER A 195 -12.27 1.87 13.25
CA SER A 195 -12.42 2.42 14.60
C SER A 195 -13.89 2.55 15.02
N ASP A 196 -14.16 2.39 16.32
CA ASP A 196 -15.52 2.54 16.86
C ASP A 196 -16.06 3.98 16.75
N ASP A 197 -15.18 4.96 16.58
CA ASP A 197 -15.55 6.35 16.47
C ASP A 197 -16.26 6.68 15.14
N VAL A 198 -16.82 7.89 15.07
CA VAL A 198 -17.55 8.34 13.88
C VAL A 198 -16.70 8.45 12.62
N LYS A 199 -15.38 8.26 12.68
CA LYS A 199 -14.49 8.27 11.52
C LYS A 199 -14.40 6.87 10.92
N GLY A 200 -14.32 5.83 11.75
CA GLY A 200 -14.26 4.45 11.27
C GLY A 200 -12.98 4.12 10.53
N TYR A 201 -11.83 4.62 11.00
CA TYR A 201 -10.52 4.39 10.40
C TYR A 201 -10.26 2.91 10.11
N GLY A 202 -9.97 2.58 8.86
CA GLY A 202 -9.75 1.21 8.43
C GLY A 202 -9.60 1.11 6.91
N GLY A 203 -8.93 0.07 6.44
CA GLY A 203 -8.71 -0.16 5.02
C GLY A 203 -7.44 0.52 4.49
N PHE A 204 -7.42 0.78 3.18
CA PHE A 204 -6.22 1.21 2.46
C PHE A 204 -5.86 2.67 2.72
N SER A 205 -4.57 2.89 2.97
CA SER A 205 -4.08 4.07 3.67
C SER A 205 -2.66 4.46 3.24
N PRO A 206 -2.48 5.47 2.39
CA PRO A 206 -1.16 6.09 2.19
C PRO A 206 -0.81 7.13 3.26
N ARG A 207 0.31 6.92 3.97
CA ARG A 207 0.96 7.92 4.85
C ARG A 207 2.03 8.68 4.06
N ILE A 208 1.64 9.81 3.48
CA ILE A 208 2.53 10.66 2.66
C ILE A 208 3.07 11.87 3.43
N LYS A 209 4.26 12.32 3.03
CA LYS A 209 4.87 13.59 3.49
C LYS A 209 4.10 14.77 2.92
N LEU A 210 3.23 15.32 3.76
CA LEU A 210 2.44 16.49 3.39
C LEU A 210 3.22 17.79 3.55
N ASN A 211 2.85 18.81 2.77
CA ASN A 211 3.33 20.18 2.91
C ASN A 211 2.15 21.17 2.85
N ALA A 212 2.42 22.45 3.07
CA ALA A 212 1.39 23.49 3.14
C ALA A 212 0.77 23.83 1.77
N ASP A 213 1.46 23.51 0.66
CA ASP A 213 1.07 23.89 -0.69
C ASP A 213 0.17 22.83 -1.36
N GLN A 214 0.03 21.66 -0.75
CA GLN A 214 -0.80 20.58 -1.28
C GLN A 214 -2.29 20.93 -1.20
N VAL A 215 -2.97 20.60 -2.29
CA VAL A 215 -4.40 20.78 -2.45
C VAL A 215 -5.06 19.42 -2.70
N PHE A 216 -6.24 19.27 -2.14
CA PHE A 216 -7.03 18.03 -2.19
C PHE A 216 -8.16 18.23 -3.20
N ARG A 217 -8.32 17.32 -4.15
CA ARG A 217 -9.31 17.44 -5.23
C ARG A 217 -10.01 16.14 -5.51
N PHE A 218 -11.33 16.19 -5.58
CA PHE A 218 -12.13 15.18 -6.27
C PHE A 218 -12.32 15.59 -7.73
N GLY A 219 -12.95 14.74 -8.55
CA GLY A 219 -13.32 15.10 -9.92
C GLY A 219 -14.21 16.34 -10.02
N GLY A 220 -15.01 16.62 -8.98
CA GLY A 220 -15.89 17.79 -8.91
C GLY A 220 -15.22 19.10 -8.44
N GLY A 221 -13.95 19.07 -8.02
CA GLY A 221 -13.23 20.25 -7.54
C GLY A 221 -12.48 20.04 -6.24
N GLU A 222 -12.03 21.14 -5.64
CA GLU A 222 -11.27 21.12 -4.38
C GLU A 222 -12.14 20.70 -3.20
N VAL A 223 -11.53 19.98 -2.25
CA VAL A 223 -12.19 19.55 -1.02
C VAL A 223 -11.30 19.90 0.16
N GLU A 224 -11.88 20.48 1.21
CA GLU A 224 -11.14 20.72 2.45
C GLU A 224 -11.16 19.47 3.35
N PRO A 225 -10.00 19.02 3.84
CA PRO A 225 -9.93 17.96 4.85
C PRO A 225 -10.67 18.34 6.14
N THR A 226 -11.66 17.54 6.55
CA THR A 226 -12.43 17.75 7.78
C THR A 226 -12.12 16.67 8.84
N LYS A 227 -12.64 16.83 10.06
CA LYS A 227 -12.41 15.86 11.16
C LYS A 227 -13.05 14.50 10.86
N THR A 228 -14.23 14.48 10.26
CA THR A 228 -14.98 13.28 9.88
C THR A 228 -14.58 12.81 8.48
N ALA A 229 -15.02 11.62 8.09
CA ALA A 229 -14.86 11.20 6.69
C ALA A 229 -15.79 12.04 5.81
N VAL A 230 -15.33 12.39 4.62
CA VAL A 230 -16.09 13.06 3.57
C VAL A 230 -16.48 12.04 2.51
N GLN A 231 -17.72 12.08 2.05
CA GLN A 231 -18.10 11.32 0.86
C GLN A 231 -17.60 12.07 -0.36
N GLY A 232 -17.00 11.37 -1.32
CA GLY A 232 -16.41 11.99 -2.49
C GLY A 232 -16.36 11.07 -3.68
N GLY A 233 -15.75 11.56 -4.76
CA GLY A 233 -15.59 10.79 -5.99
C GLY A 233 -14.77 9.51 -5.80
N PRO A 234 -14.68 8.69 -6.85
CA PRO A 234 -13.99 7.40 -6.79
C PRO A 234 -12.47 7.51 -6.66
N TRP A 235 -11.93 8.73 -6.74
CA TRP A 235 -10.53 9.02 -6.52
C TRP A 235 -10.36 10.37 -5.83
N ILE A 236 -9.30 10.53 -5.06
CA ILE A 236 -8.85 11.80 -4.48
C ILE A 236 -7.44 12.10 -4.98
N ASP A 237 -7.24 13.31 -5.49
CA ASP A 237 -5.92 13.84 -5.81
C ASP A 237 -5.38 14.71 -4.68
N ILE A 238 -4.10 14.54 -4.34
CA ILE A 238 -3.41 15.29 -3.30
C ILE A 238 -2.08 15.75 -3.89
N SER A 239 -2.06 17.00 -4.35
CA SER A 239 -0.97 17.49 -5.19
C SER A 239 -0.63 18.96 -4.97
N ASP A 240 0.62 19.30 -5.24
CA ASP A 240 1.11 20.66 -5.41
C ASP A 240 1.75 20.81 -6.81
N LYS A 241 2.41 21.94 -7.09
CA LYS A 241 3.06 22.21 -8.40
C LYS A 241 4.29 21.35 -8.70
N LYS A 242 4.78 20.57 -7.73
CA LYS A 242 6.01 19.77 -7.79
C LYS A 242 5.75 18.27 -7.74
N ARG A 243 4.70 17.81 -7.04
CA ARG A 243 4.36 16.38 -6.95
C ARG A 243 2.93 16.18 -6.50
N GLY A 244 2.40 15.01 -6.78
CA GLY A 244 1.12 14.58 -6.24
C GLY A 244 0.98 13.06 -6.16
N LEU A 245 0.03 12.66 -5.33
CA LEU A 245 -0.45 11.30 -5.21
C LEU A 245 -1.97 11.32 -5.39
N THR A 246 -2.46 10.70 -6.46
CA THR A 246 -3.88 10.39 -6.60
C THR A 246 -4.14 8.97 -6.13
N ILE A 247 -5.16 8.78 -5.29
CA ILE A 247 -5.63 7.47 -4.82
C ILE A 247 -6.95 7.17 -5.51
N MET A 248 -7.02 6.05 -6.23
CA MET A 248 -8.22 5.60 -6.94
C MET A 248 -8.77 4.32 -6.30
N SER A 249 -10.06 4.30 -6.00
CA SER A 249 -10.80 3.12 -5.51
C SER A 249 -11.58 2.51 -6.66
N HIS A 250 -11.42 1.20 -6.88
CA HIS A 250 -12.20 0.51 -7.90
C HIS A 250 -13.69 0.47 -7.52
N PRO A 251 -14.64 0.61 -8.47
CA PRO A 251 -16.08 0.61 -8.19
C PRO A 251 -16.62 -0.72 -7.65
N LYS A 252 -15.89 -1.82 -7.86
CA LYS A 252 -16.21 -3.13 -7.27
C LYS A 252 -15.71 -3.29 -5.83
N ASN A 253 -15.00 -2.31 -5.28
CA ASN A 253 -14.63 -2.37 -3.87
C ASN A 253 -15.89 -2.27 -3.02
N PRO A 254 -15.96 -3.04 -1.92
CA PRO A 254 -17.00 -2.83 -0.94
C PRO A 254 -16.85 -1.44 -0.30
N VAL A 255 -17.98 -0.79 -0.04
CA VAL A 255 -18.02 0.57 0.54
C VAL A 255 -18.46 0.49 1.99
N ALA A 256 -17.86 1.33 2.84
CA ALA A 256 -18.25 1.41 4.24
C ALA A 256 -19.73 1.76 4.40
N ASN A 257 -20.48 0.89 5.07
CA ASN A 257 -21.87 1.16 5.43
C ASN A 257 -21.87 2.00 6.73
N ARG A 258 -22.02 3.32 6.57
CA ARG A 258 -22.04 4.26 7.70
C ARG A 258 -23.41 4.44 8.35
N GLY A 259 -24.42 3.69 7.90
CA GLY A 259 -25.81 3.96 8.23
C GLY A 259 -26.26 5.24 7.53
N ALA A 260 -27.45 5.22 6.93
CA ALA A 260 -28.05 6.44 6.41
C ALA A 260 -28.39 7.36 7.60
N GLU A 261 -27.49 8.26 7.97
CA GLU A 261 -27.97 9.59 8.36
C GLU A 261 -28.61 10.12 7.08
N LYS A 262 -29.94 10.10 7.02
CA LYS A 262 -30.71 10.66 5.91
C LYS A 262 -30.13 12.04 5.61
N ALA A 263 -29.47 12.19 4.47
CA ALA A 263 -29.43 13.49 3.85
C ALA A 263 -30.90 13.85 3.58
N GLU A 264 -31.39 14.92 4.20
CA GLU A 264 -32.66 15.55 3.81
C GLU A 264 -32.63 15.68 2.28
N PRO A 265 -33.66 15.20 1.55
CA PRO A 265 -33.68 15.35 0.11
C PRO A 265 -33.68 16.84 -0.22
N SER A 266 -32.61 17.34 -0.84
CA SER A 266 -32.71 18.57 -1.60
C SER A 266 -33.62 18.26 -2.78
N GLU A 267 -34.84 18.79 -2.75
CA GLU A 267 -35.77 18.79 -3.88
C GLU A 267 -35.09 19.44 -5.09
N VAL A 268 -34.54 18.62 -5.96
CA VAL A 268 -34.25 19.01 -7.34
C VAL A 268 -34.87 17.91 -8.20
N GLU A 269 -36.12 18.15 -8.59
CA GLU A 269 -36.71 17.49 -9.74
C GLU A 269 -35.81 17.73 -10.95
N ASN A 270 -35.27 16.67 -11.52
CA ASN A 270 -35.26 16.43 -12.97
C ASN A 270 -34.70 15.03 -13.24
N GLY A 271 -35.55 14.18 -13.81
CA GLY A 271 -35.25 12.77 -14.03
C GLY A 271 -34.12 12.52 -15.02
N VAL A 272 -33.20 11.62 -14.66
CA VAL A 272 -32.38 10.82 -15.59
C VAL A 272 -32.06 9.47 -14.94
N SER A 273 -32.46 8.41 -15.65
CA SER A 273 -32.06 6.98 -15.64
C SER A 273 -31.61 6.27 -14.35
N GLU A 274 -32.19 5.09 -14.13
CA GLU A 274 -31.67 3.98 -13.32
C GLU A 274 -30.31 3.48 -13.86
N SER A 275 -29.24 4.25 -13.64
CA SER A 275 -27.91 3.69 -13.48
C SER A 275 -27.75 3.46 -11.99
N ALA A 276 -27.58 2.21 -11.54
CA ALA A 276 -27.24 1.92 -10.14
C ALA A 276 -26.15 2.90 -9.69
N GLU A 277 -26.49 3.83 -8.80
CA GLU A 277 -25.55 4.79 -8.25
C GLU A 277 -24.43 3.97 -7.61
N LEU A 278 -23.28 3.91 -8.29
CA LEU A 278 -22.10 3.23 -7.78
C LEU A 278 -21.78 3.89 -6.43
N ALA A 279 -21.92 3.12 -5.35
CA ALA A 279 -21.72 3.61 -4.00
C ALA A 279 -20.35 4.31 -3.93
N SER A 280 -20.37 5.59 -3.63
CA SER A 280 -19.14 6.40 -3.61
C SER A 280 -18.35 6.13 -2.32
N PRO A 281 -17.02 6.01 -2.40
CA PRO A 281 -16.19 5.75 -1.23
C PRO A 281 -16.23 6.92 -0.24
N TRP A 282 -15.96 6.59 1.03
CA TRP A 282 -15.74 7.56 2.09
C TRP A 282 -14.25 7.78 2.29
N TRP A 283 -13.85 9.04 2.44
CA TRP A 283 -12.47 9.43 2.54
C TRP A 283 -12.19 10.10 3.88
N ILE A 284 -11.18 9.62 4.62
CA ILE A 284 -10.63 10.38 5.75
C ILE A 284 -9.41 11.12 5.25
N LEU A 285 -9.54 12.44 5.14
CA LEU A 285 -8.51 13.33 4.62
C LEU A 285 -7.89 14.16 5.74
N ARG A 286 -6.58 14.40 5.68
CA ARG A 286 -5.85 15.12 6.73
C ARG A 286 -4.85 16.09 6.13
N ARG A 287 -4.98 17.40 6.44
CA ARG A 287 -4.04 18.46 6.02
C ARG A 287 -2.62 18.25 6.58
N LYS A 288 -2.52 17.71 7.79
CA LYS A 288 -1.27 17.47 8.52
C LYS A 288 -1.44 16.25 9.40
N ARG A 289 -0.33 15.60 9.76
CA ARG A 289 -0.27 14.60 10.85
C ARG A 289 -1.34 13.52 10.73
N SER A 290 -1.32 12.74 9.66
CA SER A 290 -1.97 11.44 9.56
C SER A 290 -1.69 10.84 8.18
N MET A 291 -2.27 9.70 7.90
CA MET A 291 -2.44 9.16 6.55
C MET A 291 -3.73 9.68 5.88
N GLN A 292 -3.92 9.29 4.62
CA GLN A 292 -5.14 9.50 3.83
C GLN A 292 -5.83 8.15 3.65
N ASN A 293 -7.12 8.05 3.94
CA ASN A 293 -7.82 6.76 4.01
C ASN A 293 -8.99 6.68 3.04
N VAL A 294 -9.09 5.59 2.31
CA VAL A 294 -10.37 5.12 1.75
C VAL A 294 -10.98 4.14 2.75
N VAL A 295 -12.07 4.56 3.37
CA VAL A 295 -12.64 3.89 4.55
C VAL A 295 -13.31 2.59 4.14
N TYR A 296 -12.88 1.49 4.76
CA TYR A 296 -13.58 0.21 4.70
C TYR A 296 -13.27 -0.65 5.93
N PRO A 297 -14.25 -1.35 6.54
CA PRO A 297 -15.70 -1.23 6.33
C PRO A 297 -16.35 -0.08 7.12
N GLY A 298 -15.55 0.74 7.80
CA GLY A 298 -16.04 1.71 8.78
C GLY A 298 -16.27 1.06 10.15
N ARG A 299 -17.01 1.75 11.03
CA ARG A 299 -17.19 1.33 12.44
C ARG A 299 -17.91 -0.01 12.63
N ASN A 300 -18.64 -0.47 11.63
CA ASN A 300 -19.42 -1.71 11.70
C ASN A 300 -18.57 -2.86 11.14
N PRO A 301 -18.14 -3.84 11.95
CA PRO A 301 -17.27 -4.91 11.47
C PRO A 301 -17.94 -5.76 10.38
N ALA A 302 -17.25 -5.91 9.27
CA ALA A 302 -17.66 -6.74 8.15
C ALA A 302 -17.15 -8.19 8.31
N PRO A 303 -17.97 -9.20 7.97
CA PRO A 303 -17.52 -10.58 7.96
C PRO A 303 -16.56 -10.84 6.78
N LEU A 304 -15.59 -11.71 7.00
CA LEU A 304 -14.78 -12.31 5.92
C LEU A 304 -15.30 -13.71 5.62
N SER A 305 -15.42 -14.04 4.33
CA SER A 305 -15.92 -15.34 3.87
C SER A 305 -14.78 -16.35 3.74
N THR A 306 -15.10 -17.62 3.99
CA THR A 306 -14.20 -18.77 3.81
C THR A 306 -14.16 -19.29 2.37
N LYS A 307 -15.01 -18.74 1.49
CA LYS A 307 -15.15 -19.18 0.09
C LYS A 307 -14.90 -18.07 -0.92
N THR A 308 -15.44 -16.88 -0.65
CA THR A 308 -15.38 -15.74 -1.57
C THR A 308 -14.51 -14.66 -0.93
N PRO A 309 -13.35 -14.32 -1.51
CA PRO A 309 -12.49 -13.30 -0.91
C PRO A 309 -13.16 -11.94 -0.90
N THR A 310 -12.95 -11.18 0.18
CA THR A 310 -13.16 -9.73 0.16
C THR A 310 -12.00 -9.13 -0.64
N ARG A 311 -12.29 -8.62 -1.84
CA ARG A 311 -11.29 -8.04 -2.75
C ARG A 311 -11.30 -6.51 -2.65
N LEU A 312 -10.12 -5.92 -2.47
CA LEU A 312 -9.89 -4.48 -2.37
C LEU A 312 -8.87 -4.08 -3.44
N ARG A 313 -9.31 -3.30 -4.43
CA ARG A 313 -8.53 -2.88 -5.59
C ARG A 313 -8.29 -1.37 -5.57
N TYR A 314 -7.04 -0.95 -5.57
CA TYR A 314 -6.65 0.46 -5.59
C TYR A 314 -5.60 0.74 -6.65
N ARG A 315 -5.63 1.95 -7.22
CA ARG A 315 -4.55 2.47 -8.06
C ARG A 315 -4.00 3.74 -7.44
N LEU A 316 -2.68 3.80 -7.31
CA LEU A 316 -1.96 5.02 -7.01
C LEU A 316 -1.43 5.63 -8.30
N VAL A 317 -1.64 6.94 -8.49
CA VAL A 317 -1.01 7.73 -9.54
C VAL A 317 -0.01 8.66 -8.87
N ILE A 318 1.27 8.40 -9.06
CA ILE A 318 2.35 9.26 -8.59
C ILE A 318 2.66 10.20 -9.74
N HIS A 319 2.57 11.51 -9.54
CA HIS A 319 2.76 12.48 -10.62
C HIS A 319 3.57 13.70 -10.20
N ASP A 320 4.03 14.48 -11.17
CA ASP A 320 4.86 15.68 -10.98
C ASP A 320 4.06 16.96 -10.66
N GLY A 321 2.76 16.83 -10.38
CA GLY A 321 1.85 17.96 -10.16
C GLY A 321 1.25 18.58 -11.42
N LYS A 322 1.61 18.11 -12.63
CA LYS A 322 1.10 18.66 -13.90
C LYS A 322 -0.08 17.89 -14.49
N VAL A 323 -0.43 16.75 -13.91
CA VAL A 323 -1.55 15.91 -14.38
C VAL A 323 -2.87 16.58 -14.01
N SER A 324 -3.67 16.92 -15.02
CA SER A 324 -4.96 17.61 -14.82
C SER A 324 -6.05 16.68 -14.26
N PRO A 325 -7.09 17.20 -13.59
CA PRO A 325 -8.24 16.41 -13.18
C PRO A 325 -8.91 15.63 -14.33
N ALA A 326 -8.96 16.20 -15.54
CA ALA A 326 -9.48 15.52 -16.71
C ALA A 326 -8.61 14.31 -17.10
N SER A 327 -7.28 14.47 -17.06
CA SER A 327 -6.34 13.37 -17.30
C SER A 327 -6.46 12.28 -16.24
N LEU A 328 -6.61 12.64 -14.96
CA LEU A 328 -6.86 11.70 -13.87
C LEU A 328 -8.17 10.93 -14.06
N GLN A 329 -9.22 11.61 -14.53
CA GLN A 329 -10.49 10.96 -14.84
C GLN A 329 -10.35 9.95 -15.99
N GLU A 330 -9.56 10.23 -17.03
CA GLU A 330 -9.29 9.29 -18.11
C GLU A 330 -8.47 8.07 -17.65
N ILE A 331 -7.51 8.28 -16.73
CA ILE A 331 -6.76 7.19 -16.11
C ILE A 331 -7.70 6.31 -15.27
N TYR A 332 -8.62 6.92 -14.53
CA TYR A 332 -9.62 6.20 -13.75
C TYR A 332 -10.55 5.37 -14.65
N LYS A 333 -11.04 5.93 -15.76
CA LYS A 333 -11.89 5.18 -16.72
C LYS A 333 -11.19 3.92 -17.26
N ARG A 334 -9.90 4.03 -17.60
CA ARG A 334 -9.09 2.88 -18.02
C ARG A 334 -8.93 1.85 -16.91
N TYR A 335 -8.58 2.32 -15.70
CA TYR A 335 -8.42 1.48 -14.51
C TYR A 335 -9.68 0.63 -14.22
N VAL A 336 -10.87 1.21 -14.35
CA VAL A 336 -12.15 0.49 -14.15
C VAL A 336 -12.39 -0.60 -15.20
N GLY A 337 -11.90 -0.40 -16.43
CA GLY A 337 -12.00 -1.37 -17.52
C GLY A 337 -11.00 -2.52 -17.43
N GLU A 338 -9.94 -2.38 -16.63
CA GLU A 338 -8.92 -3.41 -16.44
C GLU A 338 -9.45 -4.55 -15.53
N LYS A 339 -9.23 -5.80 -15.96
CA LYS A 339 -9.81 -6.99 -15.31
C LYS A 339 -9.27 -7.20 -13.90
#